data_AF-A0A9D1ESF5-F1
#
_entry.id   AF-A0A9D1ESF5-F1
#
_cell.length_a   1.000
_cell.length_b   1.000
_cell.length_c   1.000
_cell.angle_alpha   90.00
_cell.angle_beta   90.00
_cell.angle_gamma   90.00
#
_symmetry.space_group_name_H-M   'P 1'
#
loop_
_entity.id
_entity.type
_entity.pdbx_description
1 polymer ?
#
loop_
_entity_poly.entity_id
_entity_poly.type
_entity_poly.pdbx_seq_one_letter_code
_entity_poly.pdbx_strand_id
1 'polypeptide(L)'
;MNAKKLLAIGNSFSQDATHYLHQIAAADQMDLKVGNLYIGGCSLERHWENIQNEAEEYLYEENGTSTETYVSIQKALDMDDWDYIVTQQASHDSGLMETYHPYLEKLADYIRKKAPQAELLLQETWAYETDSLHPEFVRYHQDQQEMYEKLAQAYREAAKTIGVRLIPCGDVIQNLRKREPFLYGHGGMSICRDGFHMNVIYGRYLLAAVWYKNLTGRKICENTYVPHTSLAPNAVCDERVLRIIKETVDKEV
;
A
#
# COMPACT_ATOMS: atom_id res chain seq x y z
N MET A 1 -12.01 -23.94 0.59
CA MET A 1 -10.65 -23.35 0.62
C MET A 1 -10.55 -22.58 1.93
N ASN A 2 -9.42 -22.63 2.63
CA ASN A 2 -9.26 -21.85 3.87
C ASN A 2 -9.14 -20.37 3.48
N ALA A 3 -9.88 -19.51 4.18
CA ALA A 3 -9.80 -18.06 4.02
C ALA A 3 -8.37 -17.58 4.26
N LYS A 4 -7.86 -16.73 3.38
CA LYS A 4 -6.59 -16.04 3.58
C LYS A 4 -6.80 -14.78 4.41
N LYS A 5 -5.82 -14.40 5.21
CA LYS A 5 -5.91 -13.22 6.07
C LYS A 5 -4.67 -12.36 5.94
N LEU A 6 -4.86 -11.07 5.75
CA LEU A 6 -3.79 -10.09 5.64
C LEU A 6 -3.99 -8.96 6.64
N LEU A 7 -2.93 -8.55 7.33
CA LEU A 7 -2.88 -7.34 8.14
C LEU A 7 -1.86 -6.35 7.57
N ALA A 8 -2.31 -5.13 7.25
CA ALA A 8 -1.42 -4.02 6.96
C ALA A 8 -1.15 -3.20 8.22
N ILE A 9 0.12 -2.90 8.49
CA ILE A 9 0.56 -1.98 9.54
C ILE A 9 1.10 -0.74 8.82
N GLY A 10 0.36 0.36 8.84
CA GLY A 10 0.77 1.52 8.04
C GLY A 10 -0.03 2.79 8.35
N ASN A 11 -0.52 3.40 7.29
CA ASN A 11 -1.08 4.76 7.31
C ASN A 11 -2.05 4.95 6.11
N SER A 12 -2.22 6.18 5.64
CA SER A 12 -3.09 6.48 4.50
C SER A 12 -2.68 5.76 3.20
N PHE A 13 -1.42 5.38 3.04
CA PHE A 13 -0.94 4.66 1.85
C PHE A 13 -1.32 3.18 1.91
N SER A 14 -1.30 2.53 3.08
CA SER A 14 -1.84 1.17 3.23
C SER A 14 -3.36 1.18 3.14
N GLN A 15 -4.04 2.22 3.63
CA GLN A 15 -5.47 2.42 3.42
C GLN A 15 -5.80 2.48 1.92
N ASP A 16 -5.03 3.24 1.13
CA ASP A 16 -5.23 3.32 -0.32
C ASP A 16 -5.06 1.95 -1.01
N ALA A 17 -4.09 1.14 -0.58
CA ALA A 17 -3.84 -0.18 -1.15
C ALA A 17 -4.85 -1.27 -0.73
N THR A 18 -5.36 -1.19 0.49
CA THR A 18 -6.27 -2.20 1.05
C THR A 18 -7.73 -1.97 0.69
N HIS A 19 -8.10 -0.75 0.27
CA HIS A 19 -9.50 -0.32 0.05
C HIS A 19 -10.33 -1.23 -0.86
N TYR A 20 -9.73 -1.80 -1.92
CA TYR A 20 -10.44 -2.70 -2.85
C TYR A 20 -9.94 -4.15 -2.84
N LEU A 21 -8.95 -4.47 -2.00
CA LEU A 21 -8.25 -5.76 -2.07
C LEU A 21 -9.18 -6.94 -1.78
N HIS A 22 -10.04 -6.80 -0.76
CA HIS A 22 -11.04 -7.82 -0.42
C HIS A 22 -12.02 -8.06 -1.58
N GLN A 23 -12.51 -6.99 -2.21
CA GLN A 23 -13.50 -7.07 -3.29
C GLN A 23 -12.90 -7.65 -4.58
N ILE A 24 -11.65 -7.32 -4.89
CA ILE A 24 -10.90 -7.96 -5.99
C ILE A 24 -10.79 -9.46 -5.73
N ALA A 25 -10.36 -9.87 -4.53
CA ALA A 25 -10.26 -11.30 -4.20
C ALA A 25 -11.61 -12.01 -4.29
N ALA A 26 -12.68 -11.39 -3.78
CA ALA A 26 -14.02 -11.95 -3.82
C ALA A 26 -14.53 -12.17 -5.25
N ALA A 27 -14.21 -11.27 -6.19
CA ALA A 27 -14.56 -11.43 -7.60
C ALA A 27 -13.93 -12.68 -8.25
N ASP A 28 -12.78 -13.13 -7.74
CA ASP A 28 -12.10 -14.36 -8.15
C ASP A 28 -12.39 -15.55 -7.22
N GLN A 29 -13.50 -15.49 -6.47
CA GLN A 29 -13.98 -16.52 -5.55
C GLN A 29 -12.94 -16.91 -4.49
N MET A 30 -12.08 -15.96 -4.13
CA MET A 30 -11.08 -16.11 -3.07
C MET A 30 -11.56 -15.35 -1.83
N ASP A 31 -11.69 -16.07 -0.73
CA ASP A 31 -11.94 -15.48 0.58
C ASP A 31 -10.62 -14.92 1.14
N LEU A 32 -10.53 -13.59 1.20
CA LEU A 32 -9.39 -12.84 1.72
C LEU A 32 -9.88 -11.79 2.70
N LYS A 33 -9.67 -12.00 4.00
CA LYS A 33 -9.86 -10.98 5.03
C LYS A 33 -8.71 -9.99 4.99
N VAL A 34 -9.01 -8.70 4.99
CA VAL A 34 -8.01 -7.62 4.96
C VAL A 34 -8.21 -6.71 6.17
N GLY A 35 -7.28 -6.74 7.12
CA GLY A 35 -7.15 -5.77 8.19
C GLY A 35 -6.15 -4.67 7.82
N ASN A 36 -6.42 -3.42 8.22
CA ASN A 36 -5.47 -2.31 8.12
C ASN A 36 -5.42 -1.55 9.44
N LEU A 37 -4.22 -1.32 9.95
CA LEU A 37 -3.95 -0.46 11.09
C LEU A 37 -3.57 0.93 10.58
N TYR A 38 -4.48 1.87 10.77
CA TYR A 38 -4.35 3.23 10.26
C TYR A 38 -3.97 4.23 11.36
N ILE A 39 -2.85 4.91 11.14
CA ILE A 39 -2.52 6.20 11.77
C ILE A 39 -2.05 7.14 10.64
N GLY A 40 -2.64 8.34 10.56
CA GLY A 40 -2.26 9.32 9.53
C GLY A 40 -0.76 9.67 9.58
N GLY A 41 -0.05 9.50 8.47
CA GLY A 41 1.37 9.81 8.36
C GLY A 41 2.31 8.97 9.24
N CYS A 42 1.87 7.82 9.75
CA CYS A 42 2.67 6.99 10.66
C CYS A 42 3.96 6.51 10.01
N SER A 43 5.10 6.78 10.67
CA SER A 43 6.43 6.31 10.31
C SER A 43 6.78 5.00 11.01
N LEU A 44 7.83 4.32 10.53
CA LEU A 44 8.38 3.14 11.19
C LEU A 44 8.80 3.41 12.65
N GLU A 45 9.36 4.59 12.90
CA GLU A 45 9.69 5.06 14.26
C GLU A 45 8.46 5.06 15.16
N ARG A 46 7.39 5.74 14.72
CA ARG A 46 6.15 5.81 15.51
C ARG A 46 5.51 4.43 15.70
N HIS A 47 5.57 3.54 14.69
CA HIS A 47 5.12 2.17 14.87
C HIS A 47 5.87 1.46 16.00
N TRP A 48 7.18 1.63 16.05
CA TRP A 48 8.01 1.04 17.09
C TRP A 48 7.74 1.65 18.46
N GLU A 49 7.61 2.98 18.57
CA GLU A 49 7.21 3.66 19.81
C GLU A 49 5.87 3.15 20.34
N ASN A 50 4.87 2.98 19.46
CA ASN A 50 3.56 2.45 19.82
C ASN A 50 3.62 1.00 20.32
N ILE A 51 4.52 0.17 19.77
CA ILE A 51 4.77 -1.18 20.30
C ILE A 51 5.35 -1.11 21.71
N GLN A 52 6.34 -0.23 21.94
CA GLN A 52 6.98 -0.10 23.25
C GLN A 52 6.03 0.38 24.35
N ASN A 53 5.06 1.21 23.98
CA ASN A 53 4.09 1.80 24.89
C ASN A 53 2.73 1.06 24.92
N GLU A 54 2.60 -0.06 24.18
CA GLU A 54 1.34 -0.80 24.01
C GLU A 54 0.16 0.09 23.58
N ALA A 55 0.44 1.12 22.78
CA ALA A 55 -0.49 2.20 22.49
C ALA A 55 -1.65 1.73 21.59
N GLU A 56 -2.89 1.91 22.05
CA GLU A 56 -4.10 1.67 21.26
C GLU A 56 -4.46 2.90 20.38
N GLU A 57 -3.56 3.27 19.47
CA GLU A 57 -3.71 4.46 18.62
C GLU A 57 -4.16 4.16 17.18
N TYR A 58 -4.25 2.89 16.80
CA TYR A 58 -4.56 2.52 15.42
C TYR A 58 -6.05 2.39 15.20
N LEU A 59 -6.62 3.18 14.29
CA LEU A 59 -7.96 2.93 13.79
C LEU A 59 -7.91 1.63 12.99
N TYR A 60 -8.61 0.60 13.47
CA TYR A 60 -8.70 -0.66 12.76
C TYR A 60 -9.73 -0.56 11.64
N GLU A 61 -9.31 -0.93 10.44
CA GLU A 61 -10.16 -1.02 9.26
C GLU A 61 -10.21 -2.47 8.79
N GLU A 62 -11.38 -2.93 8.38
CA GLU A 62 -11.60 -4.27 7.86
C GLU A 62 -12.25 -4.20 6.48
N ASN A 63 -11.68 -4.94 5.52
CA ASN A 63 -12.16 -5.06 4.14
C ASN A 63 -12.41 -3.70 3.45
N GLY A 64 -11.54 -2.72 3.74
CA GLY A 64 -11.60 -1.36 3.18
C GLY A 64 -12.54 -0.40 3.90
N THR A 65 -13.06 -0.77 5.07
CA THR A 65 -13.99 0.06 5.86
C THR A 65 -13.51 0.21 7.31
N SER A 66 -13.63 1.40 7.87
CA SER A 66 -13.33 1.62 9.29
C SER A 66 -14.28 0.85 10.21
N THR A 67 -13.74 0.28 11.29
CA THR A 67 -14.52 -0.35 12.36
C THR A 67 -14.85 0.62 13.50
N GLU A 68 -14.45 1.90 13.38
CA GLU A 68 -14.55 2.94 14.42
C GLU A 68 -13.88 2.56 15.75
N THR A 69 -13.03 1.53 15.74
CA THR A 69 -12.38 0.97 16.93
C THR A 69 -10.88 1.21 16.87
N TYR A 70 -10.32 1.62 18.00
CA TYR A 70 -8.88 1.81 18.17
C TYR A 70 -8.24 0.62 18.88
N VAL A 71 -7.08 0.18 18.38
CA VAL A 71 -6.36 -1.00 18.88
C VAL A 71 -4.85 -0.78 18.85
N SER A 72 -4.10 -1.61 19.58
CA SER A 72 -2.64 -1.68 19.47
C SER A 72 -2.21 -2.69 18.41
N ILE A 73 -0.95 -2.61 17.96
CA ILE A 73 -0.37 -3.62 17.06
C ILE A 73 -0.46 -5.02 17.68
N GLN A 74 -0.15 -5.17 18.98
CA GLN A 74 -0.24 -6.46 19.67
C GLN A 74 -1.66 -7.04 19.59
N LYS A 75 -2.67 -6.23 19.93
CA LYS A 75 -4.07 -6.65 19.90
C LYS A 75 -4.50 -7.08 18.51
N ALA A 76 -4.11 -6.33 17.48
CA ALA A 76 -4.39 -6.68 16.09
C ALA A 76 -3.71 -7.98 15.63
N LEU A 77 -2.46 -8.21 16.05
CA LEU A 77 -1.75 -9.47 15.78
C LEU A 77 -2.46 -10.67 16.45
N ASP A 78 -3.11 -10.47 17.59
CA ASP A 78 -3.85 -11.51 18.32
C ASP A 78 -5.29 -11.72 17.82
N MET A 79 -5.82 -10.87 16.93
CA MET A 79 -7.20 -10.98 16.43
C MET A 79 -7.40 -12.18 15.51
N ASP A 80 -6.35 -12.60 14.80
CA ASP A 80 -6.43 -13.62 13.75
C ASP A 80 -5.08 -14.29 13.52
N ASP A 81 -5.13 -15.54 13.02
CA ASP A 81 -3.97 -16.20 12.44
C ASP A 81 -3.65 -15.61 11.05
N TRP A 82 -2.97 -14.46 11.03
CA TRP A 82 -2.61 -13.78 9.78
C TRP A 82 -1.70 -14.63 8.89
N ASP A 83 -2.04 -14.76 7.60
CA ASP A 83 -1.15 -15.39 6.60
C ASP A 83 -0.10 -14.40 6.10
N TYR A 84 -0.47 -13.12 6.00
CA TYR A 84 0.36 -12.06 5.47
C TYR A 84 0.34 -10.86 6.41
N ILE A 85 1.51 -10.28 6.67
CA ILE A 85 1.62 -8.98 7.33
C ILE A 85 2.41 -8.06 6.42
N VAL A 86 1.85 -6.89 6.11
CA VAL A 86 2.50 -5.90 5.26
C VAL A 86 2.81 -4.65 6.07
N THR A 87 4.04 -4.15 5.98
CA THR A 87 4.41 -2.85 6.54
C THR A 87 5.02 -1.95 5.46
N GLN A 88 5.31 -0.70 5.82
CA GLN A 88 5.87 0.33 4.94
C GLN A 88 6.46 1.47 5.75
N GLN A 89 7.20 2.37 5.08
CA GLN A 89 7.57 3.66 5.66
C GLN A 89 6.51 4.74 5.37
N ALA A 90 6.54 5.84 6.13
CA ALA A 90 5.84 7.07 5.79
C ALA A 90 6.36 7.65 4.48
N SER A 91 5.47 8.23 3.67
CA SER A 91 5.82 8.62 2.30
C SER A 91 6.90 9.69 2.19
N HIS A 92 6.92 10.65 3.11
CA HIS A 92 7.94 11.70 3.15
C HIS A 92 9.34 11.18 3.53
N ASP A 93 9.41 10.09 4.28
CA ASP A 93 10.64 9.42 4.71
C ASP A 93 11.03 8.24 3.79
N SER A 94 10.17 7.89 2.82
CA SER A 94 10.27 6.65 2.04
C SER A 94 11.57 6.48 1.25
N GLY A 95 12.21 7.56 0.82
CA GLY A 95 13.52 7.54 0.16
C GLY A 95 14.72 7.87 1.04
N LEU A 96 14.53 7.93 2.36
CA LEU A 96 15.57 8.26 3.34
C LEU A 96 15.94 7.01 4.15
N MET A 97 17.00 6.32 3.73
CA MET A 97 17.42 5.03 4.30
C MET A 97 17.63 5.09 5.83
N GLU A 98 18.16 6.20 6.33
CA GLU A 98 18.42 6.42 7.75
C GLU A 98 17.16 6.35 8.61
N THR A 99 15.98 6.59 8.05
CA THR A 99 14.69 6.53 8.77
C THR A 99 14.15 5.11 8.93
N TYR A 100 14.70 4.15 8.18
CA TYR A 100 14.34 2.74 8.30
C TYR A 100 15.02 2.13 9.53
N HIS A 101 16.26 2.53 9.83
CA HIS A 101 17.07 1.95 10.89
C HIS A 101 16.93 2.73 12.22
N PRO A 102 16.79 2.04 13.37
CA PRO A 102 16.70 0.60 13.57
C PRO A 102 15.24 0.07 13.55
N TYR A 103 14.30 0.91 13.13
CA TYR A 103 12.87 0.72 13.38
C TYR A 103 12.25 -0.41 12.56
N LEU A 104 12.65 -0.57 11.30
CA LEU A 104 12.17 -1.65 10.44
C LEU A 104 12.57 -3.00 10.99
N GLU A 105 13.82 -3.18 11.41
CA GLU A 105 14.30 -4.46 11.94
C GLU A 105 13.62 -4.79 13.26
N LYS A 106 13.48 -3.82 14.16
CA LYS A 106 12.76 -4.01 15.42
C LYS A 106 11.30 -4.39 15.19
N LEU A 107 10.62 -3.73 14.25
CA LEU A 107 9.24 -4.07 13.86
C LEU A 107 9.16 -5.47 13.25
N ALA A 108 10.07 -5.81 12.34
CA ALA A 108 10.13 -7.12 11.70
C ALA A 108 10.38 -8.26 12.70
N ASP A 109 11.33 -8.08 13.62
CA ASP A 109 11.64 -9.06 14.68
C ASP A 109 10.47 -9.25 15.63
N TYR A 110 9.79 -8.15 15.99
CA TYR A 110 8.58 -8.20 16.81
C TYR A 110 7.46 -8.99 16.11
N ILE A 111 7.19 -8.69 14.84
CA ILE A 111 6.17 -9.39 14.05
C ILE A 111 6.51 -10.89 13.94
N ARG A 112 7.75 -11.24 13.60
CA ARG A 112 8.19 -12.64 13.50
C ARG A 112 8.04 -13.40 14.81
N LYS A 113 8.25 -12.73 15.94
CA LYS A 113 8.07 -13.33 17.26
C LYS A 113 6.59 -13.58 17.59
N LYS A 114 5.71 -12.67 17.17
CA LYS A 114 4.29 -12.65 17.57
C LYS A 114 3.38 -13.40 16.59
N ALA A 115 3.69 -13.36 15.31
CA ALA A 115 3.00 -14.06 14.24
C ALA A 115 4.00 -14.82 13.35
N PRO A 116 4.71 -15.84 13.90
CA PRO A 116 5.74 -16.59 13.17
C PRO A 116 5.23 -17.33 11.92
N GLN A 117 3.91 -17.56 11.84
CA GLN A 117 3.25 -18.18 10.70
C GLN A 117 3.05 -17.22 9.51
N ALA A 118 3.06 -15.91 9.76
CA ALA A 118 2.76 -14.92 8.73
C ALA A 118 3.98 -14.66 7.84
N GLU A 119 3.77 -14.58 6.52
CA GLU A 119 4.76 -13.99 5.62
C GLU A 119 4.77 -12.48 5.84
N LEU A 120 5.89 -11.93 6.30
CA LEU A 120 6.12 -10.49 6.36
C LEU A 120 6.52 -9.98 4.97
N LEU A 121 5.84 -8.93 4.51
CA LEU A 121 6.13 -8.22 3.26
C LEU A 121 6.33 -6.73 3.53
N LEU A 122 7.03 -6.09 2.59
CA LEU A 122 7.23 -4.65 2.61
C LEU A 122 6.59 -4.04 1.35
N GLN A 123 5.68 -3.08 1.54
CA GLN A 123 5.10 -2.32 0.44
C GLN A 123 6.08 -1.22 0.02
N GLU A 124 6.63 -1.33 -1.20
CA GLU A 124 7.28 -0.20 -1.84
C GLU A 124 6.20 0.84 -2.19
N THR A 125 6.20 1.98 -1.50
CA THR A 125 5.27 3.08 -1.77
C THR A 125 5.62 3.81 -3.07
N TRP A 126 5.02 4.95 -3.35
CA TRP A 126 5.18 5.67 -4.62
C TRP A 126 5.64 7.11 -4.42
N ALA A 127 6.27 7.66 -5.45
CA ALA A 127 6.64 9.06 -5.49
C ALA A 127 5.40 9.95 -5.64
N TYR A 128 5.48 11.16 -5.12
CA TYR A 128 4.44 12.17 -5.25
C TYR A 128 4.25 12.61 -6.71
N GLU A 129 3.13 13.28 -6.99
CA GLU A 129 2.87 13.88 -8.29
C GLU A 129 3.82 15.04 -8.58
N THR A 130 4.09 15.33 -9.85
CA THR A 130 5.07 16.35 -10.29
C THR A 130 4.77 17.77 -9.79
N ASP A 131 3.51 18.08 -9.45
CA ASP A 131 3.06 19.37 -8.93
C ASP A 131 2.63 19.30 -7.45
N SER A 132 3.01 18.22 -6.75
CA SER A 132 2.62 18.02 -5.35
C SER A 132 3.06 19.18 -4.47
N LEU A 133 2.12 19.70 -3.69
CA LEU A 133 2.34 20.76 -2.71
C LEU A 133 2.67 20.21 -1.31
N HIS A 134 2.92 18.90 -1.19
CA HIS A 134 3.25 18.29 0.09
C HIS A 134 4.52 18.96 0.67
N PRO A 135 4.49 19.52 1.88
CA PRO A 135 5.61 20.29 2.43
C PRO A 135 6.92 19.53 2.49
N GLU A 136 6.87 18.22 2.75
CA GLU A 136 8.09 17.40 2.78
C GLU A 136 8.64 16.99 1.40
N PHE A 137 7.99 17.36 0.29
CA PHE A 137 8.48 17.01 -1.05
C PHE A 137 9.80 17.72 -1.40
N VAL A 138 10.13 18.82 -0.72
CA VAL A 138 11.45 19.48 -0.78
C VAL A 138 12.61 18.56 -0.39
N ARG A 139 12.37 17.51 0.42
CA ARG A 139 13.41 16.49 0.72
C ARG A 139 13.95 15.79 -0.54
N TYR A 140 13.16 15.81 -1.61
CA TYR A 140 13.47 15.25 -2.92
C TYR A 140 13.55 16.35 -4.00
N HIS A 141 13.86 17.58 -3.59
CA HIS A 141 13.90 18.76 -4.47
C HIS A 141 12.61 19.01 -5.25
N GLN A 142 11.47 18.52 -4.75
CA GLN A 142 10.18 18.56 -5.43
C GLN A 142 10.21 17.86 -6.81
N ASP A 143 11.07 16.85 -6.95
CA ASP A 143 11.25 16.08 -8.18
C ASP A 143 10.71 14.65 -7.99
N GLN A 144 9.72 14.28 -8.82
CA GLN A 144 9.07 12.98 -8.76
C GLN A 144 10.04 11.84 -9.09
N GLN A 145 10.93 12.05 -10.07
CA GLN A 145 11.86 11.02 -10.52
C GLN A 145 12.93 10.77 -9.45
N GLU A 146 13.47 11.83 -8.84
CA GLU A 146 14.39 11.73 -7.71
C GLU A 146 13.75 11.02 -6.52
N MET A 147 12.51 11.39 -6.16
CA MET A 147 11.78 10.73 -5.09
C MET A 147 11.59 9.24 -5.37
N TYR A 148 11.20 8.89 -6.60
CA TYR A 148 11.04 7.49 -7.03
C TYR A 148 12.35 6.71 -6.96
N GLU A 149 13.46 7.26 -7.47
CA GLU A 149 14.75 6.58 -7.46
C GLU A 149 15.24 6.32 -6.03
N LYS A 150 15.11 7.33 -5.15
CA LYS A 150 15.49 7.22 -3.74
C LYS A 150 14.62 6.22 -2.99
N LEU A 151 13.29 6.26 -3.12
CA LEU A 151 12.42 5.29 -2.45
C LEU A 151 12.60 3.88 -3.00
N ALA A 152 12.78 3.70 -4.31
CA ALA A 152 12.97 2.39 -4.91
C ALA A 152 14.29 1.76 -4.45
N GLN A 153 15.37 2.55 -4.37
CA GLN A 153 16.61 2.10 -3.76
C GLN A 153 16.41 1.73 -2.29
N ALA A 154 15.74 2.60 -1.52
CA ALA A 154 15.58 2.41 -0.09
C ALA A 154 14.77 1.15 0.24
N TYR A 155 13.63 0.95 -0.42
CA TYR A 155 12.81 -0.25 -0.22
C TYR A 155 13.52 -1.54 -0.63
N ARG A 156 14.29 -1.54 -1.72
CA ARG A 156 15.05 -2.73 -2.14
C ARG A 156 16.13 -3.11 -1.14
N GLU A 157 16.86 -2.13 -0.61
CA GLU A 157 17.86 -2.37 0.43
C GLU A 157 17.21 -2.78 1.76
N ALA A 158 16.15 -2.08 2.19
CA ALA A 158 15.39 -2.41 3.39
C ALA A 158 14.81 -3.83 3.34
N ALA A 159 14.18 -4.22 2.23
CA ALA A 159 13.64 -5.56 2.03
C ALA A 159 14.72 -6.63 2.06
N LYS A 160 15.89 -6.37 1.46
CA LYS A 160 17.05 -7.27 1.54
C LYS A 160 17.55 -7.40 2.98
N THR A 161 17.64 -6.30 3.73
CA THR A 161 18.13 -6.28 5.11
C THR A 161 17.28 -7.15 6.02
N ILE A 162 15.96 -7.02 5.94
CA ILE A 162 15.07 -7.87 6.74
C ILE A 162 14.74 -9.21 6.06
N GLY A 163 15.14 -9.45 4.81
CA GLY A 163 14.91 -10.71 4.11
C GLY A 163 13.43 -10.97 3.77
N VAL A 164 12.74 -9.95 3.25
CA VAL A 164 11.32 -10.03 2.88
C VAL A 164 11.11 -9.74 1.40
N ARG A 165 9.94 -10.13 0.90
CA ARG A 165 9.49 -9.81 -0.46
C ARG A 165 8.88 -8.42 -0.52
N LEU A 166 9.13 -7.71 -1.63
CA LEU A 166 8.50 -6.43 -1.92
C LEU A 166 7.17 -6.59 -2.66
N ILE A 167 6.22 -5.72 -2.30
CA ILE A 167 5.06 -5.41 -3.13
C ILE A 167 5.40 -4.14 -3.92
N PRO A 168 5.61 -4.22 -5.26
CA PRO A 168 6.27 -3.17 -6.04
C PRO A 168 5.32 -2.04 -6.49
N CYS A 169 4.53 -1.46 -5.57
CA CYS A 169 3.55 -0.44 -5.95
C CYS A 169 4.22 0.81 -6.58
N GLY A 170 5.38 1.23 -6.06
CA GLY A 170 6.18 2.32 -6.61
C GLY A 170 6.56 2.13 -8.07
N ASP A 171 7.24 1.03 -8.39
CA ASP A 171 7.60 0.64 -9.76
C ASP A 171 6.39 0.61 -10.70
N VAL A 172 5.28 -0.02 -10.30
CA VAL A 172 4.07 -0.13 -11.13
C VAL A 172 3.45 1.26 -11.39
N ILE A 173 3.35 2.11 -10.36
CA ILE A 173 2.84 3.48 -10.51
C ILE A 173 3.74 4.30 -11.44
N GLN A 174 5.07 4.22 -11.26
CA GLN A 174 6.01 4.98 -12.07
C GLN A 174 5.97 4.56 -13.54
N ASN A 175 5.72 3.28 -13.82
CA ASN A 175 5.54 2.80 -15.20
C ASN A 175 4.17 3.16 -15.77
N LEU A 176 3.11 3.16 -14.96
CA LEU A 176 1.78 3.60 -15.41
C LEU A 176 1.76 5.08 -15.79
N ARG A 177 2.44 5.95 -15.03
CA ARG A 177 2.58 7.39 -15.31
C ARG A 177 3.19 7.73 -16.67
N LYS A 178 3.82 6.75 -17.35
CA LYS A 178 4.40 6.89 -18.69
C LYS A 178 3.44 6.49 -19.81
N ARG A 179 2.17 6.19 -19.50
CA ARG A 179 1.18 5.69 -20.46
C ARG A 179 -0.06 6.57 -20.44
N GLU A 180 -0.67 6.78 -21.61
CA GLU A 180 -2.03 7.35 -21.68
C GLU A 180 -3.04 6.45 -20.93
N PRO A 181 -4.05 7.01 -20.24
CA PRO A 181 -4.32 8.44 -20.09
C PRO A 181 -3.53 9.12 -18.95
N PHE A 182 -2.55 8.45 -18.32
CA PHE A 182 -1.87 8.90 -17.10
C PHE A 182 -0.65 9.80 -17.33
N LEU A 183 -0.48 10.35 -18.55
CA LEU A 183 0.57 11.32 -18.87
C LEU A 183 0.23 12.70 -18.28
N TYR A 184 0.27 12.82 -16.96
CA TYR A 184 -0.23 14.00 -16.23
C TYR A 184 0.41 15.32 -16.67
N GLY A 185 1.75 15.36 -16.81
CA GLY A 185 2.47 16.55 -17.30
C GLY A 185 2.13 16.98 -18.74
N HIS A 186 1.41 16.14 -19.49
CA HIS A 186 0.92 16.43 -20.84
C HIS A 186 -0.61 16.66 -20.89
N GLY A 187 -1.24 16.92 -19.74
CA GLY A 187 -2.69 17.13 -19.63
C GLY A 187 -3.51 15.85 -19.44
N GLY A 188 -2.83 14.72 -19.20
CA GLY A 188 -3.46 13.47 -18.82
C GLY A 188 -4.04 13.47 -17.41
N MET A 189 -4.58 12.33 -17.01
CA MET A 189 -5.14 12.09 -15.68
C MET A 189 -4.02 11.86 -14.66
N SER A 190 -4.06 12.56 -13.53
CA SER A 190 -3.26 12.13 -12.38
C SER A 190 -3.83 10.83 -11.79
N ILE A 191 -2.94 9.93 -11.39
CA ILE A 191 -3.29 8.75 -10.60
C ILE A 191 -3.40 9.08 -9.09
N CYS A 192 -3.13 10.33 -8.70
CA CYS A 192 -3.27 10.86 -7.35
C CYS A 192 -4.55 11.71 -7.21
N ARG A 193 -5.04 11.91 -5.98
CA ARG A 193 -6.19 12.78 -5.68
C ARG A 193 -5.80 14.16 -5.13
N ASP A 194 -4.63 14.26 -4.52
CA ASP A 194 -4.15 15.45 -3.79
C ASP A 194 -2.63 15.65 -3.95
N GLY A 195 -2.08 15.12 -5.05
CA GLY A 195 -0.65 15.18 -5.35
C GLY A 195 0.20 14.10 -4.68
N PHE A 196 -0.36 13.26 -3.80
CA PHE A 196 0.41 12.15 -3.21
C PHE A 196 -0.41 10.94 -2.83
N HIS A 197 -1.64 11.09 -2.32
CA HIS A 197 -2.51 9.94 -2.13
C HIS A 197 -3.18 9.53 -3.44
N MET A 198 -3.54 8.25 -3.54
CA MET A 198 -4.10 7.71 -4.77
C MET A 198 -5.50 8.24 -5.09
N ASN A 199 -5.79 8.37 -6.39
CA ASN A 199 -7.14 8.55 -6.88
C ASN A 199 -8.07 7.46 -6.29
N VAL A 200 -9.22 7.86 -5.76
CA VAL A 200 -10.12 6.98 -4.99
C VAL A 200 -10.74 5.85 -5.81
N ILE A 201 -10.74 5.96 -7.14
CA ILE A 201 -11.18 4.91 -8.06
C ILE A 201 -9.97 4.18 -8.63
N TYR A 202 -9.24 4.82 -9.55
CA TYR A 202 -8.22 4.16 -10.36
C TYR A 202 -6.93 3.89 -9.59
N GLY A 203 -6.49 4.82 -8.75
CA GLY A 203 -5.24 4.67 -8.00
C GLY A 203 -5.35 3.63 -6.89
N ARG A 204 -6.42 3.68 -6.09
CA ARG A 204 -6.72 2.64 -5.09
C ARG A 204 -6.91 1.26 -5.74
N TYR A 205 -7.59 1.21 -6.89
CA TYR A 205 -7.77 -0.05 -7.63
C TYR A 205 -6.44 -0.61 -8.14
N LEU A 206 -5.57 0.23 -8.70
CA LEU A 206 -4.23 -0.15 -9.13
C LEU A 206 -3.44 -0.78 -7.98
N LEU A 207 -3.37 -0.12 -6.82
CA LEU A 207 -2.63 -0.64 -5.67
C LEU A 207 -3.19 -1.98 -5.17
N ALA A 208 -4.50 -2.08 -5.03
CA ALA A 208 -5.17 -3.32 -4.62
C ALA A 208 -4.91 -4.45 -5.63
N ALA A 209 -4.88 -4.15 -6.93
CA ALA A 209 -4.53 -5.11 -7.97
C ALA A 209 -3.05 -5.57 -7.90
N VAL A 210 -2.12 -4.66 -7.63
CA VAL A 210 -0.70 -5.00 -7.40
C VAL A 210 -0.57 -5.95 -6.21
N TRP A 211 -1.21 -5.62 -5.08
CA TRP A 211 -1.23 -6.49 -3.90
C TRP A 211 -1.84 -7.85 -4.22
N TYR A 212 -3.01 -7.87 -4.86
CA TYR A 212 -3.70 -9.10 -5.21
C TYR A 212 -2.82 -10.02 -6.08
N LYS A 213 -2.24 -9.48 -7.16
CA LYS A 213 -1.37 -10.27 -8.04
C LYS A 213 -0.11 -10.73 -7.30
N ASN A 214 0.53 -9.85 -6.54
CA ASN A 214 1.74 -10.18 -5.80
C ASN A 214 1.48 -11.29 -4.76
N LEU A 215 0.36 -11.24 -4.04
CA LEU A 215 0.01 -12.23 -3.00
C LEU A 215 -0.43 -13.58 -3.58
N THR A 216 -1.14 -13.58 -4.71
CA THR A 216 -1.84 -14.78 -5.21
C THR A 216 -1.22 -15.38 -6.48
N GLY A 217 -0.41 -14.60 -7.21
CA GLY A 217 0.08 -14.94 -8.55
C GLY A 217 -0.99 -14.94 -9.63
N ARG A 218 -2.25 -14.62 -9.31
CA ARG A 218 -3.36 -14.60 -10.27
C ARG A 218 -3.32 -13.34 -11.12
N LYS A 219 -3.73 -13.47 -12.38
CA LYS A 219 -3.77 -12.36 -13.32
C LYS A 219 -4.93 -11.43 -13.03
N ILE A 220 -4.69 -10.13 -13.00
CA ILE A 220 -5.77 -9.16 -12.78
C ILE A 220 -6.60 -8.91 -14.05
N CYS A 221 -6.07 -9.18 -15.25
CA CYS A 221 -6.84 -9.07 -16.48
C CYS A 221 -8.06 -10.02 -16.54
N GLU A 222 -8.01 -11.12 -15.80
CA GLU A 222 -9.08 -12.11 -15.69
C GLU A 222 -10.13 -11.74 -14.62
N ASN A 223 -9.77 -10.85 -13.68
CA ASN A 223 -10.63 -10.42 -12.58
C ASN A 223 -11.78 -9.53 -13.07
N THR A 224 -13.00 -9.80 -12.62
CA THR A 224 -14.21 -9.08 -13.09
C THR A 224 -14.63 -7.90 -12.21
N TYR A 225 -13.91 -7.60 -11.14
CA TYR A 225 -14.26 -6.49 -10.26
C TYR A 225 -14.12 -5.13 -10.97
N VAL A 226 -15.11 -4.27 -10.75
CA VAL A 226 -15.12 -2.86 -11.19
C VAL A 226 -15.18 -1.99 -9.92
N PRO A 227 -14.20 -1.08 -9.70
CA PRO A 227 -14.11 -0.32 -8.47
C PRO A 227 -15.28 0.67 -8.31
N HIS A 228 -15.87 0.69 -7.12
CA HIS A 228 -16.91 1.64 -6.73
C HIS A 228 -16.75 2.00 -5.25
N THR A 229 -17.05 3.25 -4.86
CA THR A 229 -16.88 3.71 -3.48
C THR A 229 -17.84 4.84 -3.14
N SER A 230 -18.26 4.91 -1.88
CA SER A 230 -19.07 6.03 -1.36
C SER A 230 -18.33 7.37 -1.37
N LEU A 231 -16.99 7.36 -1.48
CA LEU A 231 -16.17 8.57 -1.62
C LEU A 231 -16.36 9.24 -3.00
N ALA A 232 -16.87 8.50 -3.99
CA ALA A 232 -17.12 8.99 -5.33
C ALA A 232 -18.39 8.30 -5.89
N PRO A 233 -19.57 8.60 -5.32
CA PRO A 233 -20.80 7.83 -5.54
C PRO A 233 -21.32 7.93 -6.99
N ASN A 234 -20.91 8.98 -7.71
CA ASN A 234 -21.30 9.22 -9.10
C ASN A 234 -20.17 8.90 -10.09
N ALA A 235 -19.07 8.31 -9.65
CA ALA A 235 -17.97 7.96 -10.55
C ALA A 235 -18.38 6.82 -11.48
N VAL A 236 -18.21 7.05 -12.78
CA VAL A 236 -18.34 6.01 -13.81
C VAL A 236 -16.95 5.60 -14.24
N CYS A 237 -16.63 4.31 -14.10
CA CYS A 237 -15.34 3.79 -14.53
C CYS A 237 -15.29 3.63 -16.06
N ASP A 238 -14.23 4.12 -16.70
CA ASP A 238 -13.91 3.84 -18.09
C ASP A 238 -13.19 2.48 -18.16
N GLU A 239 -13.83 1.50 -18.80
CA GLU A 239 -13.30 0.15 -18.97
C GLU A 239 -11.92 0.13 -19.65
N ARG A 240 -11.63 1.08 -20.55
CA ARG A 240 -10.34 1.16 -21.23
C ARG A 240 -9.24 1.55 -20.24
N VAL A 241 -9.54 2.44 -19.31
CA VAL A 241 -8.60 2.87 -18.25
C VAL A 241 -8.33 1.71 -17.30
N LEU A 242 -9.39 0.99 -16.88
CA LEU A 242 -9.23 -0.22 -16.07
C LEU A 242 -8.41 -1.29 -16.78
N ARG A 243 -8.61 -1.50 -18.08
CA ARG A 243 -7.81 -2.45 -18.86
C ARG A 243 -6.33 -2.07 -18.90
N ILE A 244 -6.01 -0.80 -19.11
CA ILE A 244 -4.61 -0.32 -19.10
C ILE A 244 -3.95 -0.55 -17.73
N ILE A 245 -4.68 -0.29 -16.64
CA ILE A 245 -4.23 -0.59 -15.28
C ILE A 245 -3.95 -2.10 -15.14
N LYS A 246 -4.92 -2.95 -15.49
CA LYS A 246 -4.81 -4.41 -15.40
C LYS A 246 -3.61 -4.95 -16.16
N GLU A 247 -3.44 -4.52 -17.42
CA GLU A 247 -2.31 -4.91 -18.27
C GLU A 247 -0.96 -4.45 -17.69
N THR A 248 -0.93 -3.26 -17.07
CA THR A 248 0.30 -2.77 -16.41
C THR A 248 0.66 -3.64 -15.23
N VAL A 249 -0.29 -3.92 -14.34
CA VAL A 249 -0.06 -4.82 -13.19
C VAL A 249 0.37 -6.21 -13.65
N ASP A 250 -0.30 -6.76 -14.67
CA ASP A 250 -0.01 -8.09 -15.16
C ASP A 250 1.36 -8.22 -15.84
N LYS A 251 1.94 -7.13 -16.32
CA LYS A 251 3.26 -7.11 -16.94
C LYS A 251 4.38 -6.94 -15.92
N GLU A 252 4.14 -6.16 -14.86
CA GLU A 252 5.19 -5.63 -13.99
C GLU A 252 5.32 -6.36 -12.64
N VAL A 253 4.28 -7.10 -12.20
CA VAL A 253 4.26 -7.89 -10.94
C VAL A 253 4.41 -9.37 -11.23
#